data_AF-A0A2X2JLV1-F1
#
_entry.id   AF-A0A2X2JLV1-F1
#
_cell.length_a   1.000
_cell.length_b   1.000
_cell.length_c   1.000
_cell.angle_alpha   90.00
_cell.angle_beta   90.00
_cell.angle_gamma   90.00
#
_symmetry.space_group_name_H-M   'P 1'
#
loop_
_entity.id
_entity.type
_entity.pdbx_description
1 polymer ?
#
loop_
_entity_poly.entity_id
_entity_poly.type
_entity_poly.pdbx_seq_one_letter_code
_entity_poly.pdbx_strand_id
1 'polypeptide(L)'
;MGALYGFAAVIISIYISHHGHESADMTNNGIFSFNAVLVGIALSGPRVRDGVYVLIGTIIATYFDHFLIHNGWTTLTFPFVFAMWAMHPVKLIDKWLVNKFSSAEGTS
;
A
#
# COMPACT_ATOMS: atom_id res chain seq x y z
N MET A 1 -0.57 -0.34 16.38
CA MET A 1 -1.06 0.25 15.11
C MET A 1 -0.78 -0.65 13.90
N GLY A 2 0.42 -1.22 13.74
CA GLY A 2 0.74 -2.10 12.60
C GLY A 2 -0.27 -3.21 12.32
N ALA A 3 -0.78 -3.89 13.36
CA ALA A 3 -1.82 -4.91 13.22
C ALA A 3 -3.14 -4.36 12.62
N LEU A 4 -3.59 -3.18 13.06
CA LEU A 4 -4.81 -2.54 12.55
C LEU A 4 -4.66 -2.16 11.07
N TYR A 5 -3.54 -1.54 10.71
CA TYR A 5 -3.27 -1.16 9.32
C TYR A 5 -3.03 -2.37 8.43
N GLY A 6 -2.35 -3.41 8.92
CA GLY A 6 -2.21 -4.68 8.21
C GLY A 6 -3.57 -5.32 7.94
N PHE A 7 -4.45 -5.38 8.94
CA PHE A 7 -5.81 -5.89 8.78
C PHE A 7 -6.64 -5.06 7.79
N ALA A 8 -6.60 -3.72 7.90
CA ALA A 8 -7.27 -2.83 6.97
C ALA A 8 -6.76 -3.00 5.53
N ALA A 9 -5.45 -3.13 5.35
CA ALA A 9 -4.83 -3.37 4.04
C ALA A 9 -5.32 -4.69 3.41
N VAL A 10 -5.46 -5.76 4.20
CA VAL A 10 -6.03 -7.04 3.72
C VAL A 10 -7.48 -6.88 3.26
N ILE A 11 -8.32 -6.14 4.00
CA ILE A 11 -9.71 -5.90 3.58
C ILE A 11 -9.74 -5.13 2.24
N ILE A 12 -8.89 -4.11 2.12
CA ILE A 12 -8.78 -3.30 0.90
C ILE A 12 -8.34 -4.17 -0.28
N SER A 13 -7.32 -5.01 -0.10
CA SER A 13 -6.82 -5.87 -1.18
C SER A 13 -7.83 -6.92 -1.61
N ILE A 14 -8.56 -7.53 -0.67
CA ILE A 14 -9.64 -8.48 -0.99
C ILE A 14 -10.75 -7.79 -1.78
N TYR A 15 -11.14 -6.57 -1.40
CA TYR A 15 -12.14 -5.79 -2.13
C TYR A 15 -11.70 -5.50 -3.56
N ILE A 16 -10.45 -5.08 -3.76
CA ILE A 16 -9.87 -4.85 -5.10
C ILE A 16 -9.83 -6.17 -5.91
N SER A 17 -9.41 -7.26 -5.28
CA SER A 17 -9.29 -8.57 -5.92
C SER A 17 -10.62 -9.12 -6.42
N HIS A 18 -11.69 -8.96 -5.63
CA HIS A 18 -13.04 -9.35 -6.05
C HIS A 18 -13.53 -8.54 -7.26
N HIS A 19 -13.18 -7.25 -7.36
CA HIS A 19 -13.56 -6.43 -8.51
C HIS A 19 -12.78 -6.80 -9.78
N GLY A 20 -11.57 -7.36 -9.64
CA GLY A 20 -10.76 -7.89 -10.74
C GLY A 20 -11.22 -9.23 -11.30
N HIS A 21 -12.30 -9.83 -10.77
CA HIS A 21 -12.77 -11.18 -11.10
C HIS A 21 -11.72 -12.27 -10.90
N GLU A 22 -10.82 -12.09 -9.93
CA GLU A 22 -9.83 -13.12 -9.59
C GLU A 22 -10.47 -14.38 -9.06
N SER A 23 -9.79 -15.52 -9.26
CA SER A 23 -10.28 -16.79 -8.74
C SER A 23 -10.41 -16.76 -7.21
N ALA A 24 -11.51 -17.34 -6.72
CA ALA A 24 -11.75 -17.46 -5.29
C ALA A 24 -10.63 -18.25 -4.59
N ASP A 25 -10.04 -19.24 -5.27
CA ASP A 25 -8.95 -20.06 -4.74
C ASP A 25 -7.68 -19.22 -4.49
N MET A 26 -7.31 -18.33 -5.41
CA MET A 26 -6.14 -17.45 -5.23
C MET A 26 -6.35 -16.42 -4.12
N THR A 27 -7.57 -15.89 -4.01
CA THR A 27 -7.94 -14.96 -2.94
C THR A 27 -7.94 -15.67 -1.57
N ASN A 28 -8.50 -16.88 -1.50
CA ASN A 28 -8.57 -17.68 -0.27
C ASN A 28 -7.18 -18.14 0.19
N ASN A 29 -6.25 -18.39 -0.74
CA ASN A 29 -4.86 -18.71 -0.43
C ASN A 29 -4.04 -17.47 -0.01
N GLY A 30 -4.65 -16.28 0.01
CA GLY A 30 -4.02 -15.05 0.49
C GLY A 30 -3.01 -14.43 -0.49
N ILE A 31 -3.00 -14.85 -1.75
CA ILE A 31 -2.00 -14.41 -2.75
C ILE A 31 -1.98 -12.88 -2.90
N PHE A 32 -3.16 -12.26 -2.99
CA PHE A 32 -3.30 -10.80 -3.13
C PHE A 32 -3.23 -10.02 -1.82
N SER A 33 -3.36 -10.71 -0.68
CA SER A 33 -3.46 -10.11 0.65
C SER A 33 -2.13 -10.12 1.41
N PHE A 34 -1.21 -11.01 1.03
CA PHE A 34 0.10 -11.12 1.68
C PHE A 34 0.98 -9.89 1.47
N ASN A 35 1.12 -9.40 0.23
CA ASN A 35 1.88 -8.17 -0.01
C ASN A 35 1.17 -6.95 0.61
N ALA A 36 -0.16 -6.92 0.58
CA ALA A 36 -0.96 -5.86 1.20
C ALA A 36 -0.73 -5.76 2.72
N VAL A 37 -0.74 -6.89 3.45
CA VAL A 37 -0.50 -6.87 4.91
C VAL A 37 0.90 -6.34 5.25
N LEU A 38 1.92 -6.68 4.46
CA LEU A 38 3.28 -6.18 4.63
C LEU A 38 3.35 -4.66 4.44
N VAL A 39 2.65 -4.13 3.43
CA VAL A 39 2.53 -2.67 3.24
C VAL A 39 1.86 -2.02 4.45
N GLY A 40 0.74 -2.57 4.91
CA GLY A 40 0.00 -2.04 6.06
C GLY A 40 0.86 -1.98 7.33
N ILE A 41 1.69 -2.99 7.59
CA ILE A 41 2.62 -3.01 8.71
C ILE A 41 3.75 -1.98 8.51
N ALA A 42 4.39 -1.98 7.34
CA ALA A 42 5.57 -1.16 7.06
C ALA A 42 5.29 0.34 7.02
N LEU A 43 4.10 0.74 6.56
CA LEU A 43 3.70 2.14 6.47
C LEU A 43 2.88 2.63 7.67
N SER A 44 2.62 1.76 8.65
CA SER A 44 1.81 2.12 9.82
C SER A 44 2.42 3.24 10.66
N GLY A 45 1.55 4.06 11.24
CA GLY A 45 1.94 5.12 12.15
C GLY A 45 0.75 5.78 12.86
N PRO A 46 1.02 6.67 13.83
CA PRO A 46 -0.02 7.26 14.68
C PRO A 46 -0.76 8.43 14.02
N ARG A 47 -0.27 8.98 12.90
CA ARG A 47 -0.90 10.14 12.24
C ARG A 47 -1.94 9.68 11.24
N VAL A 48 -2.98 10.49 11.03
CA VAL A 48 -4.00 10.25 9.98
C VAL A 48 -3.36 10.07 8.61
N ARG A 49 -2.30 10.84 8.33
CA ARG A 49 -1.52 10.74 7.08
C ARG A 49 -0.90 9.35 6.85
N ASP A 50 -0.57 8.62 7.92
CA ASP A 50 0.00 7.28 7.80
C ASP A 50 -1.04 6.30 7.22
N GLY A 51 -2.33 6.49 7.52
CA GLY A 51 -3.41 5.73 6.90
C GLY A 51 -3.56 5.99 5.41
N VAL A 52 -3.34 7.23 4.96
CA VAL A 52 -3.29 7.57 3.53
C VAL A 52 -2.13 6.86 2.84
N TYR A 53 -0.96 6.79 3.48
CA TYR A 53 0.18 6.04 2.95
C TYR A 53 -0.08 4.54 2.84
N VAL A 54 -0.70 3.95 3.86
CA VAL A 54 -1.10 2.55 3.83
C VAL A 54 -2.08 2.29 2.68
N LEU A 55 -3.09 3.15 2.49
CA LEU A 55 -4.07 3.01 1.43
C LEU A 55 -3.39 3.04 0.04
N ILE A 56 -2.59 4.06 -0.23
CA ILE A 56 -1.90 4.21 -1.53
C ILE A 56 -0.95 3.04 -1.78
N GLY A 57 -0.12 2.68 -0.80
CA GLY A 57 0.81 1.57 -0.94
C GLY A 57 0.09 0.23 -1.16
N THR A 58 -1.03 0.01 -0.47
CA THR A 58 -1.83 -1.22 -0.61
C THR A 58 -2.36 -1.34 -2.02
N ILE A 59 -2.95 -0.25 -2.55
CA ILE A 59 -3.45 -0.20 -3.93
C ILE A 59 -2.33 -0.54 -4.92
N ILE A 60 -1.15 0.08 -4.79
CA ILE A 60 0.00 -0.18 -5.66
C ILE A 60 0.42 -1.65 -5.60
N ALA A 61 0.60 -2.20 -4.40
CA ALA A 61 1.02 -3.60 -4.24
C ALA A 61 -0.01 -4.58 -4.82
N THR A 62 -1.29 -4.40 -4.53
CA THR A 62 -2.35 -5.29 -5.01
C THR A 62 -2.46 -5.25 -6.54
N TYR A 63 -2.47 -4.07 -7.16
CA TYR A 63 -2.48 -3.99 -8.63
C TYR A 63 -1.24 -4.62 -9.27
N PHE A 64 -0.09 -4.51 -8.61
CA PHE A 64 1.14 -5.11 -9.11
C PHE A 64 1.16 -6.64 -8.93
N ASP A 65 0.55 -7.17 -7.86
CA ASP A 65 0.24 -8.61 -7.74
C ASP A 65 -0.60 -9.08 -8.93
N HIS A 66 -1.73 -8.41 -9.22
CA HIS A 66 -2.59 -8.73 -10.37
C HIS A 66 -1.80 -8.71 -11.69
N PHE A 67 -0.98 -7.68 -11.90
CA PHE A 67 -0.17 -7.56 -13.11
C PHE A 67 0.77 -8.75 -13.27
N LEU A 68 1.55 -9.10 -12.24
CA LEU A 68 2.50 -10.22 -12.32
C LEU A 68 1.79 -11.56 -12.55
N ILE A 69 0.69 -11.80 -11.84
CA ILE A 69 -0.09 -13.04 -11.94
C ILE A 69 -0.66 -13.22 -13.34
N HIS A 70 -1.28 -12.19 -13.90
CA HIS A 70 -1.84 -12.25 -15.26
C HIS A 70 -0.77 -12.48 -16.33
N ASN A 71 0.46 -12.06 -16.09
CA ASN A 71 1.58 -12.30 -17.00
C ASN A 71 2.25 -13.68 -16.78
N GLY A 72 1.79 -14.48 -15.80
CA GLY A 72 2.32 -15.81 -15.48
C GLY A 72 3.56 -15.80 -14.58
N TRP A 73 3.81 -14.70 -13.86
CA TRP A 73 4.99 -14.54 -13.01
C TRP A 73 4.66 -14.86 -11.56
N THR A 74 5.64 -15.40 -10.83
CA THR A 74 5.52 -15.58 -9.38
C THR A 74 5.73 -14.23 -8.67
N THR A 75 4.79 -13.84 -7.81
CA THR A 75 4.80 -12.53 -7.15
C THR A 75 5.78 -12.46 -5.97
N LEU A 76 5.85 -13.52 -5.16
CA LEU A 76 6.58 -13.54 -3.89
C LEU A 76 6.29 -12.24 -3.10
N THR A 77 7.34 -11.55 -2.64
CA THR A 77 7.26 -10.25 -1.96
C THR A 77 7.58 -9.07 -2.87
N PHE A 78 7.72 -9.28 -4.19
CA PHE A 78 8.16 -8.22 -5.10
C PHE A 78 7.15 -7.06 -5.19
N PRO A 79 5.83 -7.28 -5.26
CA PRO A 79 4.84 -6.19 -5.22
C PRO A 79 4.95 -5.31 -3.96
N PHE A 80 5.22 -5.90 -2.80
CA PHE A 80 5.51 -5.14 -1.58
C PHE A 80 6.76 -4.27 -1.74
N VAL A 81 7.88 -4.84 -2.20
CA VAL A 81 9.14 -4.10 -2.40
C VAL A 81 8.94 -2.93 -3.39
N PHE A 82 8.24 -3.19 -4.50
CA PHE A 82 7.91 -2.17 -5.49
C PHE A 82 7.07 -1.04 -4.89
N ALA A 83 6.04 -1.37 -4.11
CA ALA A 83 5.23 -0.37 -3.41
C ALA A 83 6.06 0.48 -2.44
N MET A 84 7.02 -0.12 -1.72
CA MET A 84 7.92 0.63 -0.84
C MET A 84 8.82 1.61 -1.60
N TRP A 85 9.34 1.19 -2.75
CA TRP A 85 10.11 2.08 -3.63
C TRP A 85 9.25 3.23 -4.17
N ALA A 86 8.01 2.96 -4.57
CA ALA A 86 7.06 3.97 -5.05
C ALA A 86 6.64 4.94 -3.93
N MET A 87 6.50 4.46 -2.70
CA MET A 87 6.10 5.30 -1.55
C MET A 87 7.23 6.18 -1.01
N HIS A 88 8.50 5.81 -1.25
CA HIS A 88 9.64 6.62 -0.82
C HIS A 88 9.61 8.06 -1.39
N PRO A 89 9.50 8.30 -2.71
CA PRO A 89 9.40 9.66 -3.25
C PRO A 89 8.11 10.37 -2.82
N VAL A 90 6.99 9.65 -2.66
CA VAL A 90 5.72 10.24 -2.15
C VAL A 90 5.93 10.86 -0.77
N LYS A 91 6.60 10.14 0.13
CA LYS A 91 6.90 10.64 1.48
C LYS A 91 7.90 11.80 1.47
N LEU A 92 8.81 11.86 0.50
CA LEU A 92 9.71 12.99 0.35
C LEU A 92 8.98 14.25 -0.11
N ILE A 93 8.09 14.10 -1.10
CA ILE A 93 7.27 15.21 -1.62
C ILE A 93 6.34 15.74 -0.53
N ASP A 94 5.66 14.86 0.22
CA ASP A 94 4.82 15.28 1.35
C ASP A 94 5.61 16.06 2.40
N LYS A 95 6.78 15.57 2.81
CA LYS A 95 7.64 16.29 3.76
C LYS A 95 8.05 17.66 3.22
N TRP A 96 8.41 17.74 1.94
CA TRP A 96 8.76 19.00 1.29
C TRP A 96 7.58 19.98 1.25
N LEU A 97 6.38 19.50 0.90
CA LEU A 97 5.16 20.32 0.86
C LEU A 97 4.85 20.89 2.24
N VAL A 98 4.82 20.04 3.26
CA VAL A 98 4.54 20.48 4.64
C VAL A 98 5.56 21.51 5.10
N ASN A 99 6.86 21.26 4.90
CA ASN A 99 7.90 22.21 5.29
C ASN A 99 7.74 23.55 4.55
N LYS A 100 7.45 23.53 3.24
CA LYS A 100 7.27 24.73 2.43
C LYS A 100 6.12 25.61 2.92
N PHE A 101 4.97 25.01 3.25
CA PHE A 101 3.81 25.75 3.74
C PHE A 101 4.00 26.23 5.19
N SER A 102 4.60 25.41 6.06
CA SER A 102 4.92 25.85 7.43
C SER A 102 5.90 27.01 7.48
N SER A 103 6.86 27.10 6.54
CA SER A 103 7.78 28.24 6.44
C SER A 103 7.12 29.52 5.90
N ALA A 104 6.03 29.41 5.13
CA ALA A 104 5.32 30.57 4.58
C ALA A 104 4.38 31.22 5.61
N GLU A 105 3.83 30.44 6.54
CA GLU A 105 2.95 30.94 7.62
C GLU A 105 3.74 31.54 8.80
N GLY A 106 5.00 31.15 9.00
CA GLY A 106 5.85 31.65 10.09
C GLY A 106 6.53 33.01 9.84
N THR A 107 6.29 33.63 8.67
CA THR A 107 6.89 34.92 8.28
C THR A 107 5.92 36.12 8.35
N SER A 108 4.72 35.94 8.92
CA SER A 108 3.73 37.00 9.15
C SER A 108 3.62 37.39 10.61
#